data_AF-A0A534ZKX1-F1
#
_entry.id   AF-A0A534ZKX1-F1
#
_cell.length_a   1.000
_cell.length_b   1.000
_cell.length_c   1.000
_cell.angle_alpha   90.00
_cell.angle_beta   90.00
_cell.angle_gamma   90.00
#
_symmetry.space_group_name_H-M   'P 1'
#
loop_
_entity.id
_entity.type
_entity.pdbx_description
1 polymer ?
#
loop_
_entity_poly.entity_id
_entity_poly.type
_entity_poly.pdbx_seq_one_letter_code
_entity_poly.pdbx_strand_id
1 'polypeptide(L)'
;MLKAFVARLHQGRRTIAYPDGEPTLPDRFRGRPRIDPAKCRTGCSLCADACPTGAIAIDRRGPTVDLGRCLFCPECANACPDGAITYSRDYRLGARRREELVIDGEPHRLVTALDERTRRIFGRSLKLRQVSAGGCNGCEADVNVLNTVVFDLGRFGIQFVASPRHADGLLITGPVTENMRLALTKTYEAVPAPKIVIAVGACAIAGGPFIDHPEVHNGADSVVPVDLYVPGCPPHPITILDALLRLLGRLEA
;
A
#
# COMPACT_ATOMS: atom_id res chain seq x y z
N MET A 1 2.46 -5.89 -42.63
CA MET A 1 3.71 -5.60 -41.87
C MET A 1 3.95 -4.11 -41.66
N LEU A 2 3.88 -3.24 -42.68
CA LEU A 2 4.18 -1.80 -42.54
C LEU A 2 3.34 -1.08 -41.46
N LYS A 3 2.02 -1.34 -41.40
CA LYS A 3 1.14 -0.79 -40.36
C LYS A 3 1.56 -1.17 -38.94
N ALA A 4 2.04 -2.40 -38.73
CA ALA A 4 2.52 -2.85 -37.42
C ALA A 4 3.85 -2.18 -37.05
N PHE A 5 4.72 -1.94 -38.03
CA PHE A 5 5.98 -1.22 -37.82
C PHE A 5 5.75 0.26 -37.47
N VAL A 6 4.85 0.92 -38.21
CA VAL A 6 4.41 2.29 -37.93
C VAL A 6 3.74 2.39 -36.55
N ALA A 7 2.86 1.44 -36.21
CA ALA A 7 2.25 1.37 -34.89
C ALA A 7 3.31 1.19 -33.78
N ARG A 8 4.32 0.35 -33.98
CA ARG A 8 5.42 0.18 -33.00
C ARG A 8 6.30 1.40 -32.87
N LEU A 9 6.61 2.09 -33.97
CA LEU A 9 7.33 3.36 -33.94
C LEU A 9 6.56 4.43 -33.17
N HIS A 10 5.24 4.53 -33.38
CA HIS A 10 4.39 5.44 -32.60
C HIS A 10 4.24 5.04 -31.14
N GLN A 11 4.16 3.75 -30.85
CA GLN A 11 4.00 3.26 -29.49
C GLN A 11 5.27 3.41 -28.65
N GLY A 12 6.46 3.27 -29.23
CA GLY A 12 7.72 3.37 -28.49
C GLY A 12 7.89 2.27 -27.42
N ARG A 13 8.82 2.47 -26.48
CA ARG A 13 8.99 1.60 -25.30
C ARG A 13 8.00 2.04 -24.22
N ARG A 14 7.15 1.10 -23.75
CA ARG A 14 6.14 1.32 -22.70
C ARG A 14 6.54 0.76 -21.33
N THR A 15 7.83 0.47 -21.16
CA THR A 15 8.43 -0.03 -19.91
C THR A 15 9.01 1.13 -19.10
N ILE A 16 9.09 0.96 -17.78
CA ILE A 16 9.79 1.90 -16.89
C ILE A 16 11.18 1.38 -16.52
N ALA A 17 12.09 2.29 -16.13
CA ALA A 17 13.46 1.94 -15.72
C ALA A 17 13.54 1.25 -14.34
N TYR A 18 12.46 1.31 -13.55
CA TYR A 18 12.40 0.73 -12.22
C TYR A 18 12.60 -0.81 -12.25
N PRO A 19 13.39 -1.40 -11.34
CA PRO A 19 13.96 -0.80 -10.13
C PRO A 19 15.35 -0.16 -10.31
N ASP A 20 15.98 -0.32 -11.48
CA ASP A 20 17.34 0.16 -11.74
C ASP A 20 17.40 1.69 -11.94
N GLY A 21 16.26 2.36 -11.96
CA GLY A 21 16.13 3.81 -12.00
C GLY A 21 14.84 4.30 -11.37
N GLU A 22 14.74 5.62 -11.20
CA GLU A 22 13.56 6.28 -10.62
C GLU A 22 12.32 6.08 -11.50
N PRO A 23 11.16 5.76 -10.91
CA PRO A 23 9.91 5.65 -11.64
C PRO A 23 9.38 7.04 -12.01
N THR A 24 8.73 7.13 -13.17
CA THR A 24 7.99 8.35 -13.54
C THR A 24 6.67 8.39 -12.78
N LEU A 25 6.50 9.41 -11.95
CA LEU A 25 5.28 9.64 -11.17
C LEU A 25 4.43 10.76 -11.78
N PRO A 26 3.09 10.67 -11.77
CA PRO A 26 2.22 11.76 -12.19
C PRO A 26 2.48 13.06 -11.42
N ASP A 27 2.25 14.23 -12.02
CA ASP A 27 2.45 15.53 -11.34
C ASP A 27 1.65 15.64 -10.05
N ARG A 28 0.44 15.08 -10.04
CA ARG A 28 -0.49 15.06 -8.90
C ARG A 28 -0.21 13.95 -7.88
N PHE A 29 0.87 13.18 -8.03
CA PHE A 29 1.21 12.13 -7.08
C PHE A 29 1.49 12.71 -5.69
N ARG A 30 0.73 12.25 -4.70
CA ARG A 30 0.94 12.54 -3.28
C ARG A 30 1.57 11.32 -2.62
N GLY A 31 2.86 11.45 -2.33
CA GLY A 31 3.63 10.46 -1.58
C GLY A 31 3.55 10.69 -0.08
N ARG A 32 4.61 10.32 0.63
CA ARG A 32 4.68 10.41 2.09
C ARG A 32 4.43 11.85 2.57
N PRO A 33 3.54 12.08 3.55
CA PRO A 33 3.46 13.36 4.22
C PRO A 33 4.78 13.72 4.90
N ARG A 34 5.16 14.99 4.83
CA ARG A 34 6.30 15.56 5.55
C ARG A 34 5.76 16.43 6.67
N ILE A 35 6.28 16.17 7.87
CA ILE A 35 5.90 16.87 9.08
C ILE A 35 7.11 17.69 9.52
N ASP A 36 6.90 18.98 9.74
CA ASP A 36 7.88 19.92 10.26
C ASP A 36 7.34 20.46 11.59
N PRO A 37 7.66 19.80 12.72
CA PRO A 37 7.10 20.17 14.02
C PRO A 37 7.46 21.58 14.45
N ALA A 38 8.60 22.12 13.99
CA ALA A 38 9.04 23.48 14.31
C ALA A 38 8.10 24.56 13.74
N LYS A 39 7.32 24.24 12.70
CA LYS A 39 6.30 25.14 12.14
C LYS A 39 4.94 25.00 12.81
N CYS A 40 4.72 23.99 13.64
CA CYS A 40 3.43 23.75 14.27
C CYS A 40 3.25 24.65 15.50
N ARG A 41 2.16 25.43 15.54
CA ARG A 41 1.83 26.27 16.70
C ARG A 41 1.44 25.42 17.90
N THR A 42 1.83 25.87 19.08
CA THR A 42 1.45 25.21 20.34
C THR A 42 -0.08 25.20 20.49
N GLY A 43 -0.65 24.02 20.75
CA GLY A 43 -2.10 23.85 20.93
C GLY A 43 -2.93 23.83 19.64
N CYS A 44 -2.29 23.78 18.46
CA CYS A 44 -3.01 23.71 17.19
C CYS A 44 -3.52 22.29 16.89
N SER A 45 -4.80 22.17 16.51
CA SER A 45 -5.44 20.90 16.11
C SER A 45 -6.03 20.91 14.70
N LEU A 46 -5.92 22.02 13.95
CA LEU A 46 -6.65 22.24 12.69
C LEU A 46 -6.50 21.11 11.66
N CYS A 47 -5.30 20.53 11.56
CA CYS A 47 -5.05 19.40 10.66
C CYS A 47 -5.74 18.11 11.11
N ALA A 48 -5.83 17.87 12.41
CA ALA A 48 -6.56 16.74 12.98
C ALA A 48 -8.07 16.93 12.81
N ASP A 49 -8.58 18.13 13.07
CA ASP A 49 -10.00 18.47 12.92
C ASP A 49 -10.48 18.35 11.46
N ALA A 50 -9.60 18.64 10.49
CA ALA A 50 -9.87 18.50 9.07
C ALA A 50 -9.75 17.05 8.55
N CYS A 51 -9.22 16.11 9.34
CA CYS A 51 -8.93 14.76 8.87
C CYS A 51 -10.19 13.87 8.88
N PRO A 52 -10.69 13.42 7.71
CA PRO A 52 -11.97 12.71 7.64
C PRO A 52 -11.96 11.32 8.29
N THR A 53 -10.77 10.72 8.46
CA THR A 53 -10.59 9.37 9.02
C THR A 53 -9.92 9.37 10.38
N GLY A 54 -9.67 10.55 10.97
CA GLY A 54 -8.92 10.66 12.22
C GLY A 54 -7.51 10.04 12.14
N ALA A 55 -6.86 10.17 10.98
CA ALA A 55 -5.50 9.67 10.75
C ALA A 55 -4.42 10.54 11.41
N ILE A 56 -4.78 11.71 11.95
CA ILE A 56 -3.84 12.65 12.55
C ILE A 56 -4.09 12.71 14.05
N ALA A 57 -3.03 12.49 14.82
CA ALA A 57 -3.03 12.74 16.25
C ALA A 57 -2.10 13.92 16.56
N ILE A 58 -2.43 14.71 17.58
CA ILE A 58 -1.58 15.81 18.07
C ILE A 58 -1.00 15.39 19.42
N ASP A 59 0.32 15.29 19.50
CA ASP A 59 1.05 15.09 20.75
C ASP A 59 1.80 16.36 21.19
N ARG A 60 2.60 16.29 22.26
CA ARG A 60 3.39 17.42 22.75
C ARG A 60 4.50 17.86 21.79
N ARG A 61 4.95 16.97 20.90
CA ARG A 61 6.04 17.20 19.94
C ARG A 61 5.50 17.68 18.60
N GLY A 62 4.24 17.43 18.27
CA GLY A 62 3.58 17.93 17.07
C GLY A 62 2.53 16.97 16.53
N PRO A 63 2.10 17.14 15.27
CA PRO A 63 1.20 16.20 14.64
C PRO A 63 1.94 14.90 14.27
N THR A 64 1.26 13.78 14.39
CA THR A 64 1.64 12.50 13.80
C THR A 64 0.59 12.07 12.80
N VAL A 65 0.98 11.34 11.76
CA VAL A 65 0.07 10.84 10.73
C VAL A 65 0.16 9.32 10.65
N ASP A 66 -0.97 8.65 10.83
CA ASP A 66 -1.12 7.21 10.61
C ASP A 66 -1.41 6.95 9.12
N LEU A 67 -0.40 6.46 8.38
CA LEU A 67 -0.53 6.15 6.96
C LEU A 67 -1.53 5.01 6.69
N GLY A 68 -1.78 4.13 7.66
CA GLY A 68 -2.78 3.08 7.55
C GLY A 68 -4.21 3.62 7.52
N ARG A 69 -4.46 4.77 8.15
CA ARG A 69 -5.76 5.48 8.14
C ARG A 69 -5.83 6.61 7.12
N CYS A 70 -4.69 7.14 6.69
CA CYS A 70 -4.62 8.28 5.78
C CYS A 70 -5.21 7.94 4.41
N LEU A 71 -6.15 8.75 3.94
CA LEU A 71 -6.69 8.65 2.58
C LEU A 71 -5.82 9.33 1.52
N PHE A 72 -4.69 9.92 1.93
CA PHE A 72 -3.82 10.73 1.07
C PHE A 72 -4.61 11.84 0.36
N CYS A 73 -5.61 12.43 1.02
CA CYS A 73 -6.26 13.69 0.64
C CYS A 73 -5.39 14.89 1.09
N PRO A 74 -5.61 16.11 0.59
CA PRO A 74 -4.79 17.27 0.98
C PRO A 74 -5.36 18.06 2.16
N GLU A 75 -6.48 17.63 2.76
CA GLU A 75 -7.25 18.45 3.71
C GLU A 75 -6.42 18.93 4.90
N CYS A 76 -5.57 18.07 5.46
CA CYS A 76 -4.70 18.44 6.57
C CYS A 76 -3.64 19.48 6.20
N ALA A 77 -3.09 19.41 4.98
CA ALA A 77 -2.13 20.39 4.47
C ALA A 77 -2.82 21.71 4.14
N ASN A 78 -4.02 21.66 3.55
CA ASN A 78 -4.83 22.84 3.26
C ASN A 78 -5.28 23.58 4.53
N ALA A 79 -5.61 22.83 5.58
CA ALA A 79 -6.01 23.36 6.88
C ALA A 79 -4.82 23.90 7.70
N CYS A 80 -3.58 23.58 7.34
CA CYS A 80 -2.39 23.99 8.09
C CYS A 80 -1.90 25.38 7.65
N PRO A 81 -2.09 26.44 8.46
CA PRO A 81 -1.74 27.80 8.05
C PRO A 81 -0.23 28.02 7.94
N ASP A 82 0.57 27.25 8.67
CA ASP A 82 2.03 27.41 8.75
C ASP A 82 2.80 26.43 7.86
N GLY A 83 2.10 25.54 7.15
CA GLY A 83 2.73 24.53 6.30
C GLY A 83 3.56 23.50 7.06
N ALA A 84 3.18 23.19 8.31
CA ALA A 84 3.81 22.15 9.12
C ALA A 84 3.55 20.72 8.58
N ILE A 85 2.47 20.53 7.80
CA ILE A 85 2.19 19.28 7.08
C ILE A 85 2.16 19.58 5.59
N THR A 86 2.99 18.86 4.83
CA THR A 86 3.04 18.92 3.37
C THR A 86 3.13 17.51 2.78
N TYR A 87 3.04 17.35 1.46
CA TYR A 87 3.18 16.06 0.79
C TYR A 87 4.45 16.02 -0.06
N SER A 88 5.22 14.95 0.10
CA SER A 88 6.36 14.66 -0.78
C SER A 88 5.93 13.85 -2.00
N ARG A 89 6.90 13.50 -2.85
CA ARG A 89 6.75 12.52 -3.94
C ARG A 89 7.30 11.13 -3.57
N ASP A 90 7.57 10.90 -2.29
CA ASP A 90 8.14 9.64 -1.80
C ASP A 90 7.07 8.53 -1.85
N TYR A 91 7.25 7.56 -2.75
CA TYR A 91 6.31 6.47 -2.99
C TYR A 91 6.57 5.23 -2.13
N ARG A 92 7.66 5.22 -1.36
CA ARG A 92 8.09 4.09 -0.52
C ARG A 92 7.38 4.19 0.82
N LEU A 93 6.20 3.58 0.90
CA LEU A 93 5.27 3.74 2.02
C LEU A 93 4.98 2.45 2.77
N GLY A 94 5.48 1.31 2.28
CA GLY A 94 5.16 0.01 2.85
C GLY A 94 5.79 -0.19 4.24
N ALA A 95 5.16 -1.03 5.05
CA ALA A 95 5.63 -1.38 6.39
C ALA A 95 5.41 -2.87 6.70
N ARG A 96 6.27 -3.46 7.55
CA ARG A 96 6.10 -4.83 8.04
C ARG A 96 5.20 -4.89 9.27
N ARG A 97 5.12 -3.79 10.02
CA ARG A 97 4.35 -3.68 11.26
C ARG A 97 3.46 -2.46 11.23
N ARG A 98 2.32 -2.54 11.93
CA ARG A 98 1.28 -1.51 11.88
C ARG A 98 1.74 -0.18 12.50
N GLU A 99 2.65 -0.23 13.46
CA GLU A 99 3.21 0.93 14.15
C GLU A 99 4.20 1.69 13.26
N GLU A 100 4.85 1.01 12.31
CA GLU A 100 5.79 1.63 11.36
C GLU A 100 5.08 2.50 10.30
N LEU A 101 3.74 2.44 10.24
CA LEU A 101 2.91 3.31 9.42
C LEU A 101 2.64 4.68 10.07
N VAL A 102 3.04 4.89 11.32
CA VAL A 102 2.89 6.19 11.99
C VAL A 102 4.15 7.03 11.72
N ILE A 103 3.96 8.22 11.17
CA ILE A 103 5.03 9.18 10.90
C ILE A 103 4.88 10.41 11.80
N ASP A 104 5.99 10.91 12.33
CA ASP A 104 6.05 11.99 13.32
C ASP A 104 7.12 13.06 13.00
N GLY A 105 7.63 13.05 11.76
CA GLY A 105 8.71 13.94 11.30
C GLY A 105 10.07 13.23 11.21
N GLU A 106 10.23 12.08 11.85
CA GLU A 106 11.43 11.25 11.75
C GLU A 106 11.54 10.52 10.40
N PRO A 107 12.73 10.01 10.05
CA PRO A 107 12.93 9.18 8.88
C PRO A 107 11.99 7.96 8.89
N HIS A 108 11.26 7.76 7.79
CA HIS A 108 10.39 6.61 7.63
C HIS A 108 11.22 5.36 7.35
N ARG A 109 10.98 4.30 8.13
CA ARG A 109 11.63 3.01 7.95
C ARG A 109 11.04 2.30 6.73
N LEU A 110 11.90 1.92 5.79
CA LEU A 110 11.48 1.15 4.62
C LEU A 110 11.20 -0.31 5.01
N VAL A 111 10.37 -0.97 4.20
CA VAL A 111 10.04 -2.39 4.36
C VAL A 111 11.31 -3.22 4.52
N THR A 112 11.42 -3.93 5.65
CA THR A 112 12.47 -4.93 5.83
C THR A 112 12.11 -6.22 5.12
N ALA A 113 13.10 -6.84 4.50
CA ALA A 113 12.92 -8.12 3.80
C ALA A 113 12.46 -9.24 4.74
N LEU A 114 11.77 -10.23 4.16
CA LEU A 114 11.44 -11.49 4.83
C LEU A 114 12.71 -12.19 5.35
N ASP A 115 12.53 -13.03 6.36
CA ASP A 115 13.61 -13.87 6.87
C ASP A 115 14.20 -14.76 5.76
N GLU A 116 15.43 -15.23 5.98
CA GLU A 116 16.16 -15.98 4.97
C GLU A 116 15.44 -17.27 4.54
N ARG A 117 14.81 -17.99 5.48
CA ARG A 117 14.10 -19.23 5.17
C ARG A 117 12.91 -18.95 4.24
N THR A 118 12.11 -17.94 4.57
CA THR A 118 10.95 -17.55 3.75
C THR A 118 11.38 -17.03 2.38
N ARG A 119 12.46 -16.25 2.30
CA ARG A 119 13.01 -15.78 1.00
C ARG A 119 13.54 -16.91 0.13
N ARG A 120 14.09 -17.99 0.71
CA ARG A 120 14.49 -19.16 -0.09
C ARG A 120 13.30 -19.86 -0.75
N ILE A 121 12.13 -19.82 -0.11
CA ILE A 121 10.89 -20.44 -0.62
C ILE A 121 10.23 -19.54 -1.68
N PHE A 122 9.98 -18.26 -1.35
CA PHE A 122 9.18 -17.37 -2.21
C PHE A 122 9.99 -16.39 -3.07
N GLY A 123 11.27 -16.19 -2.76
CA GLY A 123 12.09 -15.10 -3.32
C GLY A 123 12.23 -15.11 -4.84
N ARG A 124 12.05 -16.27 -5.50
CA ARG A 124 12.14 -16.44 -6.96
C ARG A 124 10.80 -16.70 -7.64
N SER A 125 9.80 -17.14 -6.88
CA SER A 125 8.47 -17.44 -7.38
C SER A 125 7.48 -17.21 -6.25
N LEU A 126 6.75 -16.10 -6.31
CA LEU A 126 5.71 -15.75 -5.35
C LEU A 126 4.36 -15.74 -6.06
N LYS A 127 3.48 -16.66 -5.69
CA LYS A 127 2.12 -16.76 -6.20
C LYS A 127 1.16 -16.15 -5.19
N LEU A 128 0.45 -15.09 -5.58
CA LEU A 128 -0.53 -14.44 -4.71
C LEU A 128 -1.95 -14.74 -5.17
N ARG A 129 -2.88 -14.87 -4.23
CA ARG A 129 -4.31 -14.76 -4.54
C ARG A 129 -4.81 -13.41 -4.01
N GLN A 130 -5.30 -12.57 -4.92
CA GLN A 130 -5.98 -11.35 -4.51
C GLN A 130 -7.38 -11.68 -3.96
N VAL A 131 -7.75 -11.09 -2.83
CA VAL A 131 -9.09 -11.22 -2.22
C VAL A 131 -9.64 -9.82 -2.02
N SER A 132 -10.69 -9.47 -2.77
CA SER A 132 -11.46 -8.25 -2.48
C SER A 132 -12.45 -8.55 -1.38
N ALA A 133 -12.16 -8.11 -0.16
CA ALA A 133 -13.01 -8.26 1.01
C ALA A 133 -13.94 -7.04 1.16
N GLY A 134 -14.72 -6.76 0.13
CA GLY A 134 -15.64 -5.61 0.08
C GLY A 134 -15.01 -4.32 -0.44
N GLY A 135 -14.09 -4.40 -1.40
CA GLY A 135 -13.46 -3.23 -2.01
C GLY A 135 -14.35 -2.46 -2.98
N CYS A 136 -13.97 -1.21 -3.28
CA CYS A 136 -14.64 -0.35 -4.26
C CYS A 136 -14.04 -0.42 -5.67
N ASN A 137 -13.24 -1.46 -5.95
CA ASN A 137 -12.47 -1.69 -7.19
C ASN A 137 -11.25 -0.77 -7.42
N GLY A 138 -11.01 0.24 -6.57
CA GLY A 138 -9.86 1.15 -6.73
C GLY A 138 -8.52 0.43 -6.55
N CYS A 139 -8.30 -0.20 -5.39
CA CYS A 139 -7.05 -0.93 -5.13
C CYS A 139 -6.92 -2.15 -6.04
N GLU A 140 -8.05 -2.80 -6.39
CA GLU A 140 -8.08 -3.93 -7.32
C GLU A 140 -7.63 -3.54 -8.73
N ALA A 141 -8.03 -2.36 -9.21
CA ALA A 141 -7.58 -1.85 -10.50
C ALA A 141 -6.06 -1.62 -10.50
N ASP A 142 -5.51 -0.97 -9.46
CA ASP A 142 -4.08 -0.71 -9.37
C ASP A 142 -3.26 -2.00 -9.19
N VAL A 143 -3.79 -2.98 -8.43
CA VAL A 143 -3.19 -4.33 -8.33
C VAL A 143 -3.24 -5.06 -9.67
N ASN A 144 -4.30 -4.90 -10.46
CA ASN A 144 -4.40 -5.51 -11.79
C ASN A 144 -3.36 -4.90 -12.75
N VAL A 145 -3.20 -3.57 -12.72
CA VAL A 145 -2.24 -2.82 -13.55
C VAL A 145 -0.80 -3.29 -13.35
N LEU A 146 -0.45 -3.84 -12.19
CA LEU A 146 0.87 -4.44 -11.94
C LEU A 146 1.23 -5.59 -12.90
N ASN A 147 0.24 -6.25 -13.51
CA ASN A 147 0.46 -7.31 -14.50
C ASN A 147 0.69 -6.78 -15.92
N THR A 148 0.56 -5.47 -16.14
CA THR A 148 0.80 -4.84 -17.44
C THR A 148 2.29 -4.66 -17.69
N VAL A 149 2.66 -4.47 -18.96
CA VAL A 149 4.05 -4.27 -19.41
C VAL A 149 4.78 -3.07 -18.78
N VAL A 150 4.04 -2.15 -18.14
CA VAL A 150 4.62 -0.99 -17.47
C VAL A 150 5.34 -1.40 -16.18
N PHE A 151 4.73 -2.28 -15.38
CA PHE A 151 5.22 -2.69 -14.06
C PHE A 151 5.78 -4.11 -14.06
N ASP A 152 5.14 -5.01 -14.82
CA ASP A 152 5.53 -6.39 -15.09
C ASP A 152 5.99 -7.16 -13.83
N LEU A 153 5.03 -7.56 -12.99
CA LEU A 153 5.29 -8.46 -11.86
C LEU A 153 5.97 -9.76 -12.27
N GLY A 154 5.67 -10.26 -13.47
CA GLY A 154 6.21 -11.51 -14.00
C GLY A 154 7.72 -11.49 -14.08
N ARG A 155 8.32 -10.36 -14.47
CA ARG A 155 9.78 -10.13 -14.47
C ARG A 155 10.42 -10.38 -13.10
N PHE A 156 9.69 -10.15 -12.01
CA PHE A 156 10.17 -10.34 -10.64
C PHE A 156 9.80 -11.69 -10.03
N GLY A 157 9.18 -12.58 -10.81
CA GLY A 157 8.71 -13.88 -10.32
C GLY A 157 7.44 -13.79 -9.47
N ILE A 158 6.71 -12.67 -9.54
CA ILE A 158 5.45 -12.49 -8.81
C ILE A 158 4.29 -12.72 -9.79
N GLN A 159 3.28 -13.49 -9.39
CA GLN A 159 2.12 -13.76 -10.23
C GLN A 159 0.84 -13.91 -9.40
N PHE A 160 -0.30 -13.51 -9.97
CA PHE A 160 -1.59 -13.81 -9.37
C PHE A 160 -2.15 -15.13 -9.87
N VAL A 161 -2.61 -15.98 -8.95
CA VAL A 161 -3.25 -17.27 -9.25
C VAL A 161 -4.73 -17.22 -8.92
N ALA A 162 -5.54 -18.02 -9.63
CA ALA A 162 -6.99 -18.03 -9.46
C ALA A 162 -7.45 -18.75 -8.18
N SER A 163 -6.73 -19.80 -7.78
CA SER A 163 -7.09 -20.63 -6.63
C SER A 163 -6.18 -20.33 -5.43
N PRO A 164 -6.72 -20.12 -4.22
CA PRO A 164 -5.90 -20.00 -3.01
C PRO A 164 -5.08 -21.25 -2.73
N ARG A 165 -5.51 -22.43 -3.20
CA ARG A 165 -4.77 -23.69 -3.05
C ARG A 165 -3.47 -23.73 -3.86
N HIS A 166 -3.31 -22.84 -4.84
CA HIS A 166 -2.09 -22.69 -5.63
C HIS A 166 -1.27 -21.46 -5.23
N ALA A 167 -1.71 -20.72 -4.22
CA ALA A 167 -1.07 -19.49 -3.78
C ALA A 167 -0.05 -19.77 -2.66
N ASP A 168 0.98 -18.93 -2.61
CA ASP A 168 1.96 -18.80 -1.55
C ASP A 168 1.53 -17.71 -0.53
N GLY A 169 0.47 -16.97 -0.82
CA GLY A 169 -0.01 -15.90 0.05
C GLY A 169 -1.24 -15.18 -0.49
N LEU A 170 -1.77 -14.28 0.33
CA LEU A 170 -2.93 -13.45 0.00
C LEU A 170 -2.54 -11.99 -0.15
N LEU A 171 -3.17 -11.31 -1.10
CA LEU A 171 -3.19 -9.85 -1.19
C LEU A 171 -4.64 -9.40 -0.98
N ILE A 172 -4.90 -8.70 0.11
CA ILE A 172 -6.24 -8.33 0.55
C ILE A 172 -6.47 -6.86 0.28
N THR A 173 -7.63 -6.56 -0.30
CA THR A 173 -8.15 -5.21 -0.54
C THR A 173 -9.56 -5.07 0.09
N GLY A 174 -9.96 -3.85 0.42
CA GLY A 174 -11.27 -3.57 1.03
C GLY A 174 -11.29 -3.68 2.57
N PRO A 175 -12.33 -3.16 3.23
CA PRO A 175 -12.39 -3.00 4.69
C PRO A 175 -12.70 -4.29 5.47
N VAL A 176 -12.91 -5.41 4.75
CA VAL A 176 -13.47 -6.66 5.27
C VAL A 176 -14.87 -6.43 5.82
N THR A 177 -15.86 -6.48 4.94
CA THR A 177 -17.27 -6.43 5.36
C THR A 177 -17.66 -7.69 6.14
N GLU A 178 -18.69 -7.63 6.99
CA GLU A 178 -19.18 -8.81 7.74
C GLU A 178 -19.49 -9.97 6.79
N ASN A 179 -20.17 -9.70 5.68
CA ASN A 179 -20.49 -10.71 4.66
C ASN A 179 -19.25 -11.35 4.02
N MET A 180 -18.12 -10.66 3.99
CA MET A 180 -16.86 -11.17 3.43
C MET A 180 -15.95 -11.82 4.47
N ARG A 181 -16.19 -11.63 5.78
CA ARG A 181 -15.33 -12.16 6.84
C ARG A 181 -15.13 -13.67 6.72
N LEU A 182 -16.22 -14.43 6.64
CA LEU A 182 -16.16 -15.90 6.53
C LEU A 182 -15.43 -16.35 5.26
N ALA A 183 -15.67 -15.67 4.14
CA ALA A 183 -15.03 -15.99 2.87
C ALA A 183 -13.51 -15.72 2.93
N LEU A 184 -13.09 -14.63 3.56
CA LEU A 184 -11.68 -14.32 3.78
C LEU A 184 -11.00 -15.38 4.66
N THR A 185 -11.60 -15.72 5.81
CA THR A 185 -11.06 -16.75 6.73
C THR A 185 -10.88 -18.08 6.01
N LYS A 186 -11.90 -18.58 5.31
CA LYS A 186 -11.81 -19.84 4.55
C LYS A 186 -10.77 -19.79 3.44
N THR A 187 -10.62 -18.63 2.80
CA THR A 187 -9.61 -18.44 1.75
C THR A 187 -8.20 -18.54 2.34
N TYR A 188 -7.96 -17.89 3.49
CA TYR A 188 -6.70 -17.94 4.20
C TYR A 188 -6.35 -19.36 4.68
N GLU A 189 -7.33 -20.09 5.23
CA GLU A 189 -7.17 -21.49 5.63
C GLU A 189 -6.82 -22.40 4.45
N ALA A 190 -7.36 -22.13 3.26
CA ALA A 190 -7.13 -22.93 2.06
C ALA A 190 -5.75 -22.73 1.40
N VAL A 191 -5.00 -21.68 1.77
CA VAL A 191 -3.62 -21.47 1.30
C VAL A 191 -2.69 -22.46 2.03
N PRO A 192 -1.77 -23.17 1.37
CA PRO A 192 -0.80 -24.03 2.07
C PRO A 192 0.17 -23.24 2.96
N ALA A 193 0.75 -23.86 3.99
CA ALA A 193 1.86 -23.26 4.75
C ALA A 193 3.22 -23.61 4.11
N PRO A 194 4.25 -22.75 4.21
CA PRO A 194 4.20 -21.37 4.74
C PRO A 194 3.38 -20.44 3.84
N LYS A 195 2.86 -19.34 4.40
CA LYS A 195 2.08 -18.34 3.63
C LYS A 195 2.34 -16.93 4.14
N ILE A 196 2.18 -15.94 3.26
CA ILE A 196 2.26 -14.51 3.61
C ILE A 196 0.94 -13.78 3.35
N VAL A 197 0.66 -12.71 4.10
CA VAL A 197 -0.55 -11.88 3.91
C VAL A 197 -0.20 -10.41 3.71
N ILE A 198 -0.74 -9.79 2.67
CA ILE A 198 -0.45 -8.41 2.30
C ILE A 198 -1.76 -7.62 2.33
N ALA A 199 -1.82 -6.54 3.11
CA ALA A 199 -2.95 -5.61 3.11
C ALA A 199 -2.63 -4.38 2.25
N VAL A 200 -3.46 -4.13 1.23
CA VAL A 200 -3.27 -3.04 0.27
C VAL A 200 -4.42 -2.04 0.37
N GLY A 201 -4.05 -0.80 0.72
CA GLY A 201 -4.92 0.35 0.83
C GLY A 201 -5.49 0.60 2.22
N ALA A 202 -5.89 1.85 2.48
CA ALA A 202 -6.37 2.31 3.79
C ALA A 202 -7.55 1.48 4.32
N CYS A 203 -8.44 1.03 3.44
CA CYS A 203 -9.54 0.14 3.83
C CYS A 203 -9.03 -1.20 4.37
N ALA A 204 -8.11 -1.86 3.66
CA ALA A 204 -7.57 -3.16 4.09
C ALA A 204 -6.69 -3.07 5.34
N ILE A 205 -6.15 -1.89 5.64
CA ILE A 205 -5.27 -1.69 6.79
C ILE A 205 -6.05 -1.25 8.03
N ALA A 206 -7.06 -0.39 7.88
CA ALA A 206 -7.72 0.25 9.02
C ALA A 206 -9.21 0.58 8.79
N GLY A 207 -9.88 -0.02 7.80
CA GLY A 207 -11.30 0.25 7.49
C GLY A 207 -11.56 1.45 6.58
N GLY A 208 -10.59 2.36 6.43
CA GLY A 208 -10.69 3.51 5.52
C GLY A 208 -11.85 4.43 5.88
N PRO A 209 -12.63 4.95 4.91
CA PRO A 209 -13.81 5.78 5.19
C PRO A 209 -14.92 5.09 5.99
N PHE A 210 -14.87 3.76 6.12
CA PHE A 210 -15.87 2.94 6.82
C PHE A 210 -15.42 2.54 8.23
N ILE A 211 -14.33 3.12 8.73
CA ILE A 211 -13.80 2.80 10.05
C ILE A 211 -14.90 2.87 11.12
N ASP A 212 -14.94 1.86 11.98
CA ASP A 212 -15.89 1.68 13.09
C ASP A 212 -17.37 1.51 12.67
N HIS A 213 -17.63 1.35 11.38
CA HIS A 213 -18.97 0.97 10.92
C HIS A 213 -19.29 -0.49 11.34
N PRO A 214 -20.49 -0.80 11.85
CA PRO A 214 -20.83 -2.12 12.38
C PRO A 214 -20.72 -3.27 11.37
N GLU A 215 -20.85 -2.96 10.08
CA GLU A 215 -20.77 -3.94 8.98
C GLU A 215 -19.35 -4.15 8.41
N VAL A 216 -18.31 -3.60 9.04
CA VAL A 216 -16.91 -3.83 8.65
C VAL A 216 -16.05 -4.23 9.84
N HIS A 217 -14.94 -4.93 9.56
CA HIS A 217 -13.99 -5.39 10.58
C HIS A 217 -12.72 -4.52 10.66
N ASN A 218 -12.76 -3.28 10.18
CA ASN A 218 -11.64 -2.33 10.26
C ASN A 218 -10.32 -2.84 9.64
N GLY A 219 -10.40 -3.63 8.57
CA GLY A 219 -9.24 -4.13 7.82
C GLY A 219 -8.98 -5.61 7.99
N ALA A 220 -7.93 -6.10 7.32
CA ALA A 220 -7.58 -7.51 7.22
C ALA A 220 -7.00 -8.08 8.52
N ASP A 221 -6.24 -7.27 9.26
CA ASP A 221 -5.47 -7.72 10.43
C ASP A 221 -6.35 -8.12 11.63
N SER A 222 -7.61 -7.69 11.63
CA SER A 222 -8.62 -8.14 12.61
C SER A 222 -9.11 -9.57 12.35
N VAL A 223 -8.86 -10.13 11.17
CA VAL A 223 -9.37 -11.45 10.74
C VAL A 223 -8.23 -12.44 10.44
N VAL A 224 -7.13 -11.97 9.85
CA VAL A 224 -5.97 -12.80 9.46
C VAL A 224 -4.67 -12.06 9.73
N PRO A 225 -3.57 -12.75 10.11
CA PRO A 225 -2.32 -12.07 10.45
C PRO A 225 -1.69 -11.43 9.22
N VAL A 226 -1.48 -10.11 9.23
CA VAL A 226 -0.89 -9.37 8.10
C VAL A 226 0.63 -9.26 8.24
N ASP A 227 1.34 -9.55 7.15
CA ASP A 227 2.78 -9.51 7.02
C ASP A 227 3.32 -8.21 6.40
N LEU A 228 2.55 -7.60 5.49
CA LEU A 228 2.96 -6.40 4.77
C LEU A 228 1.77 -5.46 4.63
N TYR A 229 1.98 -4.21 5.00
CA TYR A 229 1.01 -3.13 4.85
C TYR A 229 1.45 -2.19 3.73
N VAL A 230 0.56 -1.88 2.80
CA VAL A 230 0.81 -0.95 1.69
C VAL A 230 -0.24 0.16 1.74
N PRO A 231 0.04 1.31 2.39
CA PRO A 231 -0.93 2.38 2.58
C PRO A 231 -1.21 3.16 1.30
N GLY A 232 -2.44 3.65 1.16
CA GLY A 232 -2.92 4.44 0.02
C GLY A 232 -4.43 4.35 -0.19
N CYS A 233 -5.03 5.25 -0.96
CA CYS A 233 -6.46 5.21 -1.27
C CYS A 233 -6.79 5.68 -2.71
N PRO A 234 -6.48 4.86 -3.74
CA PRO A 234 -5.65 3.65 -3.69
C PRO A 234 -4.14 3.97 -3.65
N PRO A 235 -3.28 3.02 -3.22
CA PRO A 235 -1.84 3.17 -3.38
C PRO A 235 -1.46 3.09 -4.86
N HIS A 236 -0.59 4.01 -5.30
CA HIS A 236 -0.09 3.96 -6.67
C HIS A 236 0.60 2.61 -6.95
N PRO A 237 0.49 2.02 -8.16
CA PRO A 237 1.06 0.71 -8.44
C PRO A 237 2.56 0.60 -8.09
N ILE A 238 3.33 1.68 -8.28
CA ILE A 238 4.75 1.71 -7.90
C ILE A 238 5.00 1.53 -6.40
N THR A 239 4.10 2.01 -5.53
CA THR A 239 4.15 1.84 -4.08
C THR A 239 3.93 0.38 -3.71
N ILE A 240 2.99 -0.29 -4.40
CA ILE A 240 2.75 -1.72 -4.21
C ILE A 240 3.96 -2.53 -4.68
N LEU A 241 4.49 -2.22 -5.87
CA LEU A 241 5.66 -2.89 -6.42
C LEU A 241 6.89 -2.74 -5.53
N ASP A 242 7.20 -1.51 -5.08
CA ASP A 242 8.32 -1.23 -4.19
C ASP A 242 8.23 -2.04 -2.89
N ALA A 243 7.06 -2.04 -2.25
CA ALA A 243 6.82 -2.80 -1.03
C ALA A 243 7.03 -4.31 -1.24
N LEU A 244 6.55 -4.87 -2.36
CA LEU A 244 6.75 -6.28 -2.73
C LEU A 244 8.23 -6.60 -2.97
N LEU A 245 8.95 -5.77 -3.71
CA LEU A 245 10.36 -6.00 -4.03
C LEU A 245 11.25 -5.91 -2.78
N ARG A 246 10.99 -4.94 -1.90
CA ARG A 246 11.66 -4.85 -0.60
C ARG A 246 11.37 -6.05 0.29
N LEU A 247 10.11 -6.48 0.35
CA LEU A 247 9.69 -7.67 1.09
C LEU A 247 10.47 -8.92 0.64
N LEU A 248 10.70 -9.06 -0.67
CA LEU A 248 11.48 -10.16 -1.25
C LEU A 248 13.00 -9.98 -1.16
N GLY A 249 13.49 -8.87 -0.60
CA GLY A 249 14.91 -8.54 -0.50
C GLY A 249 15.57 -8.27 -1.84
N ARG A 250 14.80 -7.75 -2.81
CA ARG A 250 15.30 -7.32 -4.13
C ARG A 250 15.80 -5.89 -4.14
N LEU A 251 15.44 -5.11 -3.13
CA LEU A 251 15.85 -3.73 -2.91
C LEU A 251 16.41 -3.60 -1.50
N GLU A 252 17.43 -2.77 -1.34
CA GLU A 252 17.99 -2.42 -0.04
C GLU A 252 17.03 -1.51 0.75
N ALA A 253 17.00 -1.71 2.06
CA ALA A 253 16.14 -0.98 3.01
C ALA A 253 16.72 0.39 3.39
#